data_AF-A0A7W1DB59-F1
#
_entry.id   AF-A0A7W1DB59-F1
#
_cell.length_a   1.000
_cell.length_b   1.000
_cell.length_c   1.000
_cell.angle_alpha   90.00
_cell.angle_beta   90.00
_cell.angle_gamma   90.00
#
_symmetry.space_group_name_H-M   'P 1'
#
loop_
_entity.id
_entity.type
_entity.pdbx_description
1 polymer ?
#
loop_
_entity_poly.entity_id
_entity_poly.type
_entity_poly.pdbx_seq_one_letter_code
_entity_poly.pdbx_strand_id
1 'polypeptide(L)'
;MELNEDAKKAVRNLGDAINAAVEKSLRVSEAIETLREIGYEPNLTLKLEIGLQEIGGEFEDFPEEIELELTDEDLRALRRMKIRLE
;
A
#
# COMPACT_ATOMS: atom_id res chain seq x y z
N MET A 1 19.70 16.99 12.48
CA MET A 1 19.26 15.73 11.84
C MET A 1 18.42 14.91 12.82
N GLU A 2 17.38 15.50 13.42
CA GLU A 2 16.56 14.83 14.45
C GLU A 2 15.33 14.11 13.87
N LEU A 3 14.85 14.53 12.69
CA LEU A 3 13.71 13.93 11.99
C LEU A 3 13.80 12.40 11.80
N ASN A 4 15.01 11.86 11.64
CA ASN A 4 15.21 10.44 11.37
C ASN A 4 14.89 9.56 12.60
N GLU A 5 15.23 10.01 13.80
CA GLU A 5 14.99 9.23 15.02
C GLU A 5 13.50 9.23 15.41
N ASP A 6 12.80 10.34 15.20
CA ASP A 6 11.35 10.42 15.40
C ASP A 6 10.59 9.53 14.40
N ALA A 7 11.00 9.54 13.13
CA ALA A 7 10.43 8.67 12.09
C ALA A 7 10.63 7.19 12.41
N LYS A 8 11.83 6.78 12.82
CA LYS A 8 12.11 5.39 13.25
C LYS A 8 11.25 4.98 14.44
N LYS A 9 11.09 5.88 15.42
CA LYS A 9 10.27 5.63 16.60
C LYS A 9 8.79 5.46 16.25
N ALA A 10 8.28 6.28 15.32
CA ALA A 10 6.92 6.16 14.81
C ALA A 10 6.68 4.81 14.11
N VAL A 11 7.60 4.41 13.22
CA VAL A 11 7.54 3.10 12.53
C VAL A 11 7.55 1.94 13.53
N ARG A 12 8.42 2.01 14.55
CA ARG A 12 8.48 0.98 15.60
C ARG A 12 7.16 0.90 16.39
N ASN A 13 6.64 2.03 16.85
CA ASN A 13 5.39 2.08 17.61
C ASN A 13 4.21 1.52 16.79
N LEU A 14 4.18 1.82 15.49
CA LEU A 14 3.17 1.26 14.59
C LEU A 14 3.32 -0.26 14.44
N GLY A 15 4.55 -0.77 14.30
CA GLY A 15 4.82 -2.21 14.29
C GLY A 15 4.36 -2.92 15.57
N ASP A 16 4.67 -2.35 16.73
CA ASP A 16 4.25 -2.89 18.03
C ASP A 16 2.72 -2.89 18.17
N ALA A 17 2.04 -1.83 17.73
CA ALA A 17 0.59 -1.73 17.75
C ALA A 17 -0.09 -2.77 16.83
N ILE A 18 0.46 -2.99 15.63
CA ILE A 18 -0.05 -3.99 14.69
C ILE A 18 0.12 -5.40 15.27
N ASN A 19 1.29 -5.73 15.81
CA ASN A 19 1.52 -7.03 16.43
C ASN A 19 0.54 -7.29 17.58
N ALA A 20 0.35 -6.31 18.47
CA ALA A 20 -0.60 -6.42 19.56
C ALA A 20 -2.06 -6.58 19.07
N ALA A 21 -2.41 -5.95 17.94
CA ALA A 21 -3.73 -6.09 17.34
C ALA A 21 -3.93 -7.48 16.71
N VAL A 22 -2.92 -7.99 16.01
CA VAL A 22 -2.94 -9.34 15.39
C VAL A 22 -3.01 -10.43 16.46
N GLU A 23 -2.22 -10.32 17.53
CA GLU A 23 -2.21 -11.28 18.65
C GLU A 23 -3.57 -11.40 19.35
N LYS A 24 -4.30 -10.28 19.46
CA LYS A 24 -5.61 -10.23 20.12
C LYS A 24 -6.78 -10.42 19.15
N SER A 25 -6.52 -10.58 17.86
CA SER A 25 -7.56 -10.64 16.84
C SER A 25 -8.20 -12.02 16.80
N LEU A 26 -9.46 -12.12 17.26
CA LEU A 26 -10.25 -13.34 17.18
C LEU A 26 -10.32 -13.89 15.75
N ARG A 27 -10.47 -13.01 14.75
CA ARG A 27 -10.49 -13.38 13.33
C ARG A 27 -9.20 -14.06 12.87
N VAL A 28 -8.05 -13.61 13.37
CA VAL A 28 -6.76 -14.22 13.03
C VAL A 28 -6.64 -15.58 13.71
N SER A 29 -7.04 -15.69 14.98
CA SER A 29 -7.05 -16.97 15.71
C SER A 29 -7.94 -18.02 15.04
N GLU A 30 -9.17 -17.67 14.65
CA GLU A 30 -10.10 -18.57 13.94
C GLU A 30 -9.52 -19.05 12.61
N ALA A 31 -8.86 -18.16 11.86
CA ALA A 31 -8.20 -18.53 10.60
C ALA A 31 -7.02 -19.48 10.83
N ILE A 32 -6.23 -19.26 11.89
CA ILE A 32 -5.13 -20.14 12.30
C ILE A 32 -5.67 -21.53 12.68
N GLU A 33 -6.76 -21.60 13.44
CA GLU A 33 -7.38 -22.88 13.81
C GLU A 33 -7.90 -23.62 12.58
N THR A 34 -8.57 -22.92 11.66
CA THR A 34 -9.04 -23.50 10.40
C THR A 34 -7.88 -24.13 9.61
N LEU A 35 -6.71 -23.47 9.58
CA LEU A 35 -5.50 -24.03 8.94
C LEU A 35 -4.99 -25.30 9.64
N ARG A 36 -5.05 -25.34 10.97
CA ARG A 36 -4.67 -26.54 11.74
C ARG A 36 -5.63 -27.69 11.51
N GLU A 37 -6.93 -27.43 11.40
CA GLU A 37 -7.95 -28.46 11.13
C GLU A 37 -7.74 -29.18 9.80
N ILE A 38 -7.24 -28.46 8.79
CA ILE A 38 -6.90 -29.04 7.48
C ILE A 38 -5.45 -29.59 7.41
N GLY A 39 -4.73 -29.61 8.54
CA GLY A 39 -3.43 -30.26 8.69
C GLY A 39 -2.20 -29.37 8.43
N TYR A 40 -2.36 -28.04 8.41
CA TYR A 40 -1.23 -27.10 8.26
C TYR A 40 -0.89 -26.41 9.59
N GLU A 41 0.41 -26.30 9.88
CA GLU A 41 0.92 -25.45 10.96
C GLU A 41 1.31 -24.07 10.41
N PRO A 42 0.56 -23.00 10.72
CA PRO A 42 0.84 -21.69 10.16
C PRO A 42 2.07 -21.05 10.82
N ASN A 43 3.05 -20.67 9.99
CA ASN A 43 4.15 -19.78 10.38
C ASN A 43 3.96 -18.41 9.73
N LEU A 44 3.36 -17.47 10.48
CA LEU A 44 3.04 -16.14 9.99
C LEU A 44 4.28 -15.23 10.03
N THR A 45 4.75 -14.83 8.86
CA THR A 45 5.76 -13.77 8.72
C THR A 45 5.11 -12.58 8.01
N LEU A 46 4.99 -11.46 8.72
CA LEU A 46 4.43 -10.21 8.19
C LEU A 46 5.58 -9.26 7.85
N LYS A 47 5.74 -8.91 6.58
CA LYS A 47 6.63 -7.83 6.13
C LYS A 47 5.79 -6.60 5.83
N LEU A 48 5.82 -5.63 6.72
CA LEU A 48 5.12 -4.36 6.56
C LEU A 48 6.08 -3.32 5.99
N GLU A 49 5.73 -2.71 4.86
CA GLU A 49 6.45 -1.58 4.29
C GLU A 49 5.66 -0.29 4.58
N ILE A 50 6.20 0.57 5.44
CA ILE A 50 5.60 1.85 5.81
C ILE A 50 6.35 2.95 5.07
N GLY A 51 5.71 3.55 4.06
CA GLY A 51 6.16 4.80 3.46
C GLY A 51 5.74 5.98 4.34
N LEU A 52 6.66 6.90 4.61
CA LEU A 52 6.35 8.18 5.25
C LEU A 52 6.31 9.24 4.16
N GLN A 53 5.17 9.92 4.01
CA GLN A 53 5.04 11.11 3.17
C GLN A 53 4.86 12.32 4.10
N GLU A 54 5.70 13.33 3.93
CA GLU A 54 5.57 14.57 4.70
C GLU A 54 4.31 15.32 4.24
N ILE A 55 3.44 15.65 5.19
CA ILE A 55 2.28 16.50 4.95
C ILE A 55 2.78 17.94 4.97
N GLY A 56 3.20 18.48 3.82
CA GLY A 56 3.75 19.84 3.75
C GLY A 56 4.55 20.18 2.50
N GLY A 57 4.89 19.21 1.65
CA GLY A 57 5.18 19.51 0.26
C GLY A 57 3.87 19.89 -0.39
N GLU A 58 3.83 21.05 -1.05
CA GLU A 58 2.73 21.45 -1.93
C GLU A 58 2.20 20.20 -2.63
N PHE A 59 0.91 19.90 -2.44
CA PHE A 59 0.22 19.17 -3.49
C PHE A 59 0.43 20.08 -4.70
N GLU A 60 1.42 19.77 -5.55
CA GLU A 60 1.41 20.30 -6.90
C GLU A 60 0.00 19.95 -7.38
N ASP A 61 -0.83 20.98 -7.52
CA ASP A 61 -2.14 20.87 -8.11
C ASP A 61 -1.95 19.95 -9.32
N PHE A 62 -2.53 18.75 -9.26
CA PHE A 62 -2.66 17.96 -10.47
C PHE A 62 -3.32 18.92 -11.46
N PRO A 63 -2.69 19.26 -12.59
CA PRO A 63 -3.31 20.19 -13.51
C PRO A 63 -4.69 19.62 -13.84
N GLU A 64 -5.74 20.39 -13.54
CA GLU A 64 -7.14 19.99 -13.72
C GLU A 64 -7.44 19.61 -15.19
N GLU A 65 -6.52 19.92 -16.11
CA GLU A 65 -6.44 19.35 -17.45
C GLU A 65 -5.03 18.78 -17.70
N ILE A 66 -4.89 17.46 -17.67
CA ILE A 66 -3.80 16.80 -18.39
C ILE A 66 -4.18 16.89 -19.86
N GLU A 67 -3.73 17.93 -20.57
CA GLU A 67 -3.72 17.90 -22.04
C GLU A 67 -2.85 16.72 -22.48
N LEU A 68 -3.52 15.61 -22.79
CA LEU A 68 -2.88 14.41 -23.33
C LEU A 68 -2.38 14.74 -24.74
N GLU A 69 -1.15 15.24 -24.84
CA GLU A 69 -0.44 15.34 -26.12
C GLU A 69 -0.06 13.93 -26.60
N LEU A 70 -0.98 13.30 -27.33
CA LEU A 70 -0.77 11.98 -27.89
C LEU A 70 0.07 12.06 -29.16
N THR A 71 1.10 11.22 -29.24
CA THR A 71 1.87 11.06 -30.47
C THR A 71 1.11 10.19 -31.48
N ASP A 72 1.54 10.22 -32.76
CA ASP A 72 0.97 9.36 -33.81
C ASP A 72 1.06 7.86 -33.46
N GLU A 73 2.04 7.45 -32.66
CA GLU A 73 2.20 6.08 -32.19
C GLU A 73 1.17 5.72 -31.13
N ASP A 74 0.90 6.62 -30.19
CA ASP A 74 -0.10 6.45 -29.13
C ASP A 74 -1.52 6.34 -29.71
N LEU A 75 -1.84 7.19 -30.70
CA LEU A 75 -3.12 7.13 -31.41
C LEU A 75 -3.33 5.78 -32.11
N ARG A 76 -2.26 5.19 -32.68
CA ARG A 76 -2.35 3.84 -33.29
C ARG A 76 -2.57 2.77 -32.23
N ALA A 77 -1.92 2.88 -31.07
CA ALA A 77 -2.09 1.96 -29.96
C ALA A 77 -3.54 2.00 -29.43
N LEU A 78 -4.07 3.18 -29.16
CA LEU A 78 -5.44 3.37 -28.68
C LEU A 78 -6.48 2.84 -29.68
N ARG A 79 -6.27 3.06 -30.99
CA ARG A 79 -7.13 2.47 -32.04
C ARG A 79 -7.13 0.95 -32.04
N ARG A 80 -5.98 0.31 -31.83
CA ARG A 80 -5.90 -1.17 -31.70
C ARG A 80 -6.66 -1.66 -30.48
N MET A 81 -6.64 -0.89 -29.40
CA MET A 81 -7.34 -1.20 -28.15
C MET A 81 -8.84 -0.85 -28.18
N LYS A 82 -9.34 -0.24 -29.27
CA LYS A 82 -10.73 0.24 -29.42
C LYS A 82 -11.17 1.23 -28.32
N ILE A 83 -10.22 1.95 -27.74
CA ILE A 83 -10.52 2.99 -26.75
C ILE A 83 -10.98 4.24 -27.50
N ARG A 84 -12.10 4.83 -27.09
CA ARG A 84 -12.58 6.12 -27.57
C ARG A 84 -12.21 7.16 -26.52
N LEU A 85 -11.55 8.24 -26.96
CA LEU A 85 -11.36 9.43 -26.15
C LEU A 85 -12.57 10.32 -26.44
N GLU A 86 -13.41 10.55 -25.43
CA GLU A 86 -14.46 11.58 -25.45
C GLU A 86 -13.97 12.80 -24.67
#